data_AF-A0A9J6FYP1-F1
#
_entry.id   AF-A0A9J6FYP1-F1
#
_cell.length_a   1.000
_cell.length_b   1.000
_cell.length_c   1.000
_cell.angle_alpha   90.00
_cell.angle_beta   90.00
_cell.angle_gamma   90.00
#
_symmetry.space_group_name_H-M   'P 1'
#
loop_
_entity.id
_entity.type
_entity.pdbx_description
1 polymer ?
#
loop_
_entity_poly.entity_id
_entity_poly.type
_entity_poly.pdbx_seq_one_letter_code
_entity_poly.pdbx_strand_id
1 'polypeptide(L)'
;MLSRRNEILRLKKHDKHANARGNAGVSCWIVCDGDVDPEWVESLNSVLDDNRLLTLASGERIQFGPNVHFVFETDSLQAASPATVSRVGMVFLRYHDSSVFT
;
A
#
# COMPACT_ATOMS: atom_id res chain seq x y z
N MET A 1 -40.44 -17.49 -24.35
CA MET A 1 -39.31 -16.54 -24.47
C MET A 1 -39.34 -15.36 -23.49
N LEU A 2 -40.49 -14.92 -22.95
CA LEU A 2 -40.54 -13.79 -21.98
C LEU A 2 -40.00 -14.11 -20.57
N SER A 3 -39.91 -15.40 -20.19
CA SER A 3 -39.48 -15.77 -18.82
C SER A 3 -37.97 -15.54 -18.58
N ARG A 4 -37.10 -15.85 -19.55
CA ARG A 4 -35.65 -15.58 -19.47
C ARG A 4 -35.30 -14.08 -19.51
N ARG A 5 -36.15 -13.26 -20.12
CA ARG A 5 -35.87 -11.82 -20.28
C ARG A 5 -35.99 -11.06 -18.95
N ASN A 6 -36.88 -11.49 -18.06
CA ASN A 6 -37.04 -10.90 -16.72
C ASN A 6 -35.93 -11.32 -15.75
N GLU A 7 -35.33 -12.49 -15.94
CA GLU A 7 -34.20 -12.99 -15.14
C GLU A 7 -32.89 -12.25 -15.45
N ILE A 8 -32.61 -11.97 -16.73
CA ILE A 8 -31.45 -11.18 -17.17
C ILE A 8 -31.51 -9.72 -16.69
N LEU A 9 -32.70 -9.12 -16.64
CA LEU A 9 -32.89 -7.78 -16.08
C LEU A 9 -32.67 -7.74 -14.56
N ARG A 10 -32.95 -8.85 -13.86
CA ARG A 10 -32.72 -8.99 -12.41
C ARG A 10 -31.23 -9.17 -12.10
N LEU A 11 -30.51 -9.92 -12.93
CA LEU A 11 -29.05 -10.05 -12.87
C LEU A 11 -28.34 -8.72 -13.16
N LYS A 12 -28.77 -7.98 -14.20
CA LYS A 12 -28.20 -6.64 -14.50
C LYS A 12 -28.52 -5.57 -13.45
N LYS A 13 -29.58 -5.72 -12.66
CA LYS A 13 -29.85 -4.80 -11.53
C LYS A 13 -28.95 -5.09 -10.33
N HIS A 14 -28.47 -6.32 -10.16
CA HIS A 14 -27.57 -6.70 -9.08
C HIS A 14 -26.12 -6.27 -9.33
N ASP A 15 -25.69 -6.19 -10.61
CA ASP A 15 -24.34 -5.70 -10.97
C ASP A 15 -24.19 -4.17 -10.98
N LYS A 16 -25.29 -3.42 -11.06
CA LYS A 16 -25.23 -1.94 -11.13
C LYS A 16 -24.82 -1.27 -9.82
N HIS A 17 -24.67 -2.01 -8.73
CA HIS A 17 -24.15 -1.50 -7.45
C HIS A 17 -22.75 -2.01 -7.10
N ALA A 18 -22.13 -2.84 -7.95
CA ALA A 18 -20.87 -3.51 -7.62
C ALA A 18 -19.60 -2.72 -8.00
N ASN A 19 -19.69 -1.59 -8.73
CA ASN A 19 -18.48 -0.93 -9.26
C ASN A 19 -18.30 0.55 -8.87
N ALA A 20 -18.84 0.97 -7.72
CA ALA A 20 -18.56 2.31 -7.16
C ALA A 20 -17.98 2.27 -5.74
N ARG A 21 -17.69 1.08 -5.22
CA ARG A 21 -16.97 0.91 -3.95
C ARG A 21 -15.72 0.11 -4.28
N GLY A 22 -14.58 0.79 -4.38
CA GLY A 22 -13.28 0.14 -4.40
C GLY A 22 -13.27 -0.94 -3.32
N ASN A 23 -12.79 -2.13 -3.69
CA ASN A 23 -12.90 -3.39 -2.96
C ASN A 23 -12.52 -3.25 -1.46
N ALA A 24 -13.47 -2.82 -0.63
CA ALA A 24 -13.25 -2.46 0.77
C ALA A 24 -13.00 -3.68 1.68
N GLY A 25 -13.04 -4.89 1.11
CA GLY A 25 -12.74 -6.14 1.81
C GLY A 25 -11.31 -6.64 1.62
N VAL A 26 -10.51 -6.05 0.72
CA VAL A 26 -9.17 -6.55 0.39
C VAL A 26 -8.11 -5.51 0.72
N SER A 27 -7.30 -5.81 1.73
CA SER A 27 -6.07 -5.08 2.03
C SER A 27 -5.01 -5.39 1.00
N CYS A 28 -4.36 -4.35 0.47
CA CYS A 28 -3.20 -4.44 -0.39
C CYS A 28 -1.95 -4.08 0.42
N TRP A 29 -0.94 -4.93 0.37
CA TRP A 29 0.33 -4.72 1.07
C TRP A 29 1.44 -4.58 0.05
N ILE A 30 2.15 -3.45 0.11
CA ILE A 30 3.31 -3.15 -0.71
C ILE A 30 4.53 -3.27 0.20
N VAL A 31 5.41 -4.22 -0.11
CA VAL A 31 6.65 -4.46 0.63
C VAL A 31 7.81 -3.94 -0.20
N CYS A 32 8.58 -3.04 0.38
CA CYS A 32 9.81 -2.49 -0.18
C CYS A 32 10.98 -3.10 0.59
N ASP A 33 11.66 -4.05 -0.03
CA ASP A 33 12.85 -4.72 0.51
C ASP A 33 14.10 -4.12 -0.15
N GLY A 34 14.92 -3.46 0.66
CA GLY A 34 16.21 -2.92 0.22
C GLY A 34 16.67 -1.68 0.98
N ASP A 35 17.82 -1.16 0.55
CA ASP A 35 18.40 0.04 1.14
C ASP A 35 17.52 1.27 0.93
N VAL A 36 17.36 2.05 1.99
CA VAL A 36 16.74 3.36 1.91
C VAL A 36 17.67 4.31 1.18
N ASP A 37 17.23 4.81 0.02
CA ASP A 37 17.89 5.87 -0.72
C ASP A 37 17.12 7.20 -0.50
N PRO A 38 17.84 8.32 -0.32
CA PRO A 38 17.21 9.61 -0.03
C PRO A 38 16.15 10.03 -1.06
N GLU A 39 16.35 9.75 -2.35
CA GLU A 39 15.48 10.23 -3.44
C GLU A 39 14.09 9.58 -3.37
N TRP A 40 14.03 8.26 -3.15
CA TRP A 40 12.74 7.58 -3.06
C TRP A 40 12.08 7.81 -1.70
N VAL A 41 12.84 7.89 -0.60
CA VAL A 41 12.23 8.17 0.71
C VAL A 41 11.59 9.56 0.75
N GLU A 42 12.21 10.55 0.12
CA GLU A 42 11.62 11.89 -0.01
C GLU A 42 10.34 11.86 -0.84
N SER A 43 10.37 11.15 -1.96
CA SER A 43 9.22 10.96 -2.85
C SER A 43 8.04 10.26 -2.15
N LEU A 44 8.31 9.44 -1.12
CA LEU A 44 7.30 8.75 -0.33
C LEU A 44 6.74 9.57 0.83
N ASN A 45 7.29 10.73 1.17
CA ASN A 45 6.76 11.53 2.30
C ASN A 45 5.26 11.83 2.13
N SER A 46 4.81 12.17 0.92
CA SER A 46 3.38 12.41 0.62
C SER A 46 2.52 11.14 0.58
N VAL A 47 3.15 9.97 0.47
CA VAL A 47 2.47 8.67 0.59
C VAL A 47 2.24 8.33 2.05
N LEU A 48 3.22 8.66 2.91
CA LEU A 48 3.23 8.35 4.33
C LEU A 48 2.44 9.34 5.20
N ASP A 49 1.99 10.48 4.64
CA ASP A 49 1.04 11.37 5.32
C ASP A 49 -0.41 11.13 4.90
N ASP A 50 -1.29 11.97 5.43
CA ASP A 50 -2.74 11.90 5.20
C ASP A 50 -3.13 12.07 3.72
N ASN A 51 -2.23 12.60 2.86
CA ASN A 51 -2.52 12.77 1.44
C ASN A 51 -2.51 11.45 0.66
N ARG A 52 -1.74 10.45 1.13
CA ARG A 52 -1.58 9.12 0.51
C ARG A 52 -1.32 9.19 -0.99
N LEU A 53 -0.41 10.07 -1.40
CA LEU A 53 -0.19 10.43 -2.80
C LEU A 53 1.27 10.23 -3.21
N LEU A 54 1.49 9.39 -4.22
CA LEU A 54 2.78 9.26 -4.88
C LEU A 54 2.85 10.18 -6.10
N THR A 55 3.91 10.96 -6.20
CA THR A 55 4.20 11.78 -7.38
C THR A 55 5.45 11.23 -8.06
N LEU A 56 5.30 10.75 -9.29
CA LEU A 56 6.40 10.22 -10.08
C LEU A 56 7.19 11.38 -10.71
N ALA A 57 8.45 11.14 -11.05
CA ALA A 57 9.29 12.13 -11.76
C ALA A 57 8.72 12.53 -13.13
N SER A 58 7.85 11.70 -13.71
CA SER A 58 7.07 12.01 -14.93
C SER A 58 5.99 13.08 -14.70
N GLY A 59 5.67 13.41 -13.45
CA GLY A 59 4.55 14.26 -13.05
C GLY A 59 3.24 13.51 -12.83
N GLU A 60 3.21 12.19 -13.06
CA GLU A 60 2.03 11.36 -12.77
C GLU A 60 1.79 11.27 -11.26
N ARG A 61 0.51 11.27 -10.88
CA ARG A 61 0.07 11.29 -9.48
C ARG A 61 -0.82 10.09 -9.20
N ILE A 62 -0.38 9.22 -8.29
CA ILE A 62 -1.07 7.99 -7.91
C ILE A 62 -1.56 8.15 -6.47
N GLN A 63 -2.88 8.15 -6.28
CA GLN A 63 -3.48 8.23 -4.95
C GLN A 63 -3.84 6.83 -4.43
N PHE A 64 -3.37 6.52 -3.23
CA PHE A 64 -3.63 5.23 -2.59
C PHE A 64 -4.89 5.26 -1.73
N GLY A 65 -5.65 4.16 -1.79
CA GLY A 65 -6.82 3.95 -0.95
C GLY A 65 -6.44 3.66 0.52
N PRO A 66 -7.42 3.72 1.44
CA PRO A 66 -7.21 3.41 2.85
C PRO A 66 -6.79 1.96 3.10
N ASN A 67 -7.07 1.07 2.15
CA ASN A 67 -6.77 -0.36 2.18
C ASN A 67 -5.33 -0.71 1.74
N VAL A 68 -4.52 0.27 1.37
CA VAL A 68 -3.11 0.07 0.97
C VAL A 68 -2.21 0.32 2.18
N HIS A 69 -1.32 -0.62 2.44
CA HIS A 69 -0.33 -0.58 3.51
C HIS A 69 1.07 -0.72 2.93
N PHE A 70 2.03 0.05 3.46
CA PHE A 70 3.43 -0.01 3.07
C PHE A 70 4.27 -0.61 4.20
N VAL A 71 5.18 -1.50 3.83
CA VAL A 71 6.18 -2.07 4.73
C VAL A 71 7.54 -1.86 4.10
N PHE A 72 8.49 -1.37 4.88
CA PHE A 72 9.87 -1.16 4.46
C PHE A 72 10.77 -2.07 5.28
N GLU A 73 11.49 -2.94 4.60
CA GLU A 73 12.60 -3.69 5.19
C GLU A 73 13.89 -2.98 4.77
N THR A 74 14.71 -2.61 5.77
CA THR A 74 16.01 -2.03 5.53
C THR A 74 16.95 -2.30 6.69
N ASP A 75 18.24 -2.46 6.40
CA ASP A 75 19.29 -2.63 7.40
C ASP A 75 19.67 -1.30 8.07
N SER A 76 19.38 -0.16 7.43
CA SER A 76 19.81 1.16 7.90
C SER A 76 18.86 2.29 7.50
N LEU A 77 18.59 3.19 8.44
CA LEU A 77 17.82 4.42 8.21
C LEU A 77 18.70 5.67 8.09
N GLN A 78 20.00 5.52 7.85
CA GLN A 78 20.92 6.66 7.78
C GLN A 78 20.52 7.68 6.71
N ALA A 79 19.91 7.23 5.62
CA ALA A 79 19.42 8.07 4.54
C ALA A 79 18.02 8.67 4.80
N ALA A 80 17.32 8.22 5.85
CA ALA A 80 15.98 8.70 6.15
C ALA A 80 16.01 9.97 6.99
N SER A 81 15.21 10.96 6.59
CA SER A 81 15.04 12.17 7.40
C SER A 81 14.23 11.89 8.68
N PRO A 82 14.43 12.66 9.77
CA PRO A 82 13.59 12.54 10.97
C PRO A 82 12.09 12.69 10.70
N ALA A 83 11.71 13.47 9.66
CA ALA A 83 10.33 13.66 9.25
C ALA A 83 9.72 12.43 8.57
N THR A 84 10.53 11.63 7.87
CA THR A 84 10.11 10.35 7.29
C THR A 84 9.90 9.33 8.40
N VAL A 85 10.88 9.24 9.32
CA VAL A 85 10.84 8.29 10.45
C VAL A 85 9.66 8.57 11.38
N SER A 86 9.25 9.83 11.56
CA SER A 86 8.12 10.17 12.42
C SER A 86 6.74 9.73 11.89
N ARG A 87 6.64 9.42 10.59
CA ARG A 87 5.38 8.99 9.93
C ARG A 87 5.21 7.47 9.93
N VAL A 88 6.25 6.72 10.30
CA VAL A 88 6.27 5.25 10.21
C VAL A 88 6.40 4.60 11.58
N GLY A 89 5.76 3.45 11.75
CA GLY A 89 6.03 2.55 12.87
C GLY A 89 7.29 1.73 12.61
N MET A 90 8.22 1.69 13.55
CA MET A 90 9.48 0.95 13.42
C MET A 90 9.48 -0.31 14.29
N VAL A 91 9.97 -1.42 13.72
CA VAL A 91 10.25 -2.66 14.44
C VAL A 91 11.72 -2.99 14.26
N PHE A 92 12.48 -3.00 15.36
CA PHE A 92 13.90 -3.37 15.32
C PHE A 92 14.06 -4.87 15.55
N LEU A 93 14.46 -5.60 14.52
CA LEU A 93 14.78 -7.02 14.60
C LEU A 93 16.24 -7.18 15.03
N ARG A 94 16.47 -7.79 16.19
CA ARG A 94 17.81 -8.23 16.59
C ARG A 94 17.96 -9.70 16.25
N TYR A 95 19.04 -10.05 15.57
CA TYR A 95 19.48 -11.43 15.52
C TYR A 95 20.00 -11.79 16.92
N HIS A 96 19.20 -12.56 17.66
CA HIS A 96 19.76 -13.32 18.78
C HIS A 96 20.40 -14.56 18.16
N ASP A 97 21.71 -14.69 18.34
CA ASP A 97 22.52 -15.83 17.90
C ASP A 97 21.75 -17.15 18.03
N SER A 98 21.46 -17.79 16.89
CA SER A 98 20.96 -19.16 16.82
C SER A 98 22.14 -20.13 17.03
N SER A 99 22.92 -19.96 18.09
CA SER A 99 23.87 -20.97 18.54
C SER A 99 23.10 -22.09 19.24
N VAL A 100 22.30 -22.80 18.44
CA VAL A 100 21.73 -24.07 18.85
C VAL A 100 21.95 -25.07 17.72
N PHE A 101 22.92 -25.95 17.99
CA PHE A 101 23.22 -27.24 17.34
C PHE A 101 24.16 -27.22 16.12
N THR A 102 25.46 -27.17 16.39
CA THR A 102 26.46 -28.04 15.73
C THR A 102 27.17 -28.84 16.80
#